data_AF-A0A0Q5UE97-F1
#
_entry.id   AF-A0A0Q5UE97-F1
#
_cell.length_a   1.000
_cell.length_b   1.000
_cell.length_c   1.000
_cell.angle_alpha   90.00
_cell.angle_beta   90.00
_cell.angle_gamma   90.00
#
_symmetry.space_group_name_H-M   'P 1'
#
loop_
_entity.id
_entity.type
_entity.pdbx_description
1 polymer ?
#
loop_
_entity_poly.entity_id
_entity_poly.type
_entity_poly.pdbx_seq_one_letter_code
_entity_poly.pdbx_strand_id
1 'polypeptide(L)'
;MDTFKDFFADLKDRISNPFISSFVIGWVIFNYPIIVALLFYKQTELKVDGYTSYLNIIENCRNDNNMLWHPLLVAIMYTFLVPFFKSGVRIFNSWLLTSTDGIVYSMTKNKVVSVELHTKVSSDLEEVKSRYVESIAKESVYKDQNTALLSRIDDLNALQNEIVSKLNADHDNQLKAILEENETRVKNLVEDHRISQSNTSARLFTSETNQTKAEEELRKFKALVKQGLYDLAGLAVYNSDGTMTPEFVGRTSKMLKDLTELSNGQT
;
A
#
# COMPACT_ATOMS: atom_id res chain seq x y z
N MET A 1 27.21 -11.75 15.72
CA MET A 1 26.93 -12.77 16.75
C MET A 1 25.43 -12.82 17.07
N ASP A 2 24.72 -11.70 16.89
CA ASP A 2 23.29 -11.57 17.17
C ASP A 2 22.39 -12.39 16.24
N THR A 3 22.74 -12.51 14.95
CA THR A 3 22.01 -13.35 13.97
C THR A 3 21.92 -14.83 14.38
N PHE A 4 22.94 -15.37 15.05
CA PHE A 4 22.90 -16.74 15.55
C PHE A 4 21.94 -16.85 16.74
N LYS A 5 21.93 -15.87 17.64
CA LYS A 5 21.01 -15.85 18.78
C LYS A 5 19.56 -15.75 18.31
N ASP A 6 19.30 -14.90 17.33
CA ASP A 6 17.97 -14.74 16.73
C ASP A 6 17.49 -16.04 16.07
N PHE A 7 18.38 -16.72 15.33
CA PHE A 7 18.08 -18.04 14.76
C PHE A 7 17.77 -19.09 15.84
N PHE A 8 18.55 -19.15 16.92
CA PHE A 8 18.29 -20.07 18.02
C PHE A 8 17.02 -19.72 18.79
N ALA A 9 16.65 -18.44 18.89
CA ALA A 9 15.39 -18.00 19.48
C ALA A 9 14.20 -18.47 18.65
N ASP A 10 14.22 -18.24 17.33
CA ASP A 10 13.19 -18.73 16.40
C ASP A 10 13.09 -20.26 16.40
N LEU A 11 14.23 -20.95 16.45
CA LEU A 11 14.26 -22.41 16.51
C LEU A 11 13.70 -22.91 17.85
N LYS A 12 14.02 -22.26 18.95
CA LYS A 12 13.49 -22.58 20.28
C LYS A 12 11.98 -22.43 20.32
N ASP A 13 11.44 -21.35 19.75
CA ASP A 13 10.00 -21.12 19.69
C ASP A 13 9.30 -22.19 18.84
N ARG A 14 9.91 -22.62 17.74
CA ARG A 14 9.38 -23.74 16.92
C ARG A 14 9.48 -25.09 17.63
N ILE A 15 10.59 -25.38 18.30
CA ILE A 15 10.78 -26.60 19.08
C ILE A 15 9.86 -26.62 20.32
N SER A 16 9.42 -25.45 20.81
CA SER A 16 8.44 -25.38 21.91
C SER A 16 7.08 -25.96 21.53
N ASN A 17 6.78 -26.07 20.24
CA ASN A 17 5.60 -26.78 19.76
C ASN A 17 5.76 -28.28 20.06
N PRO A 18 4.85 -28.89 20.86
CA PRO A 18 4.94 -30.30 21.25
C PRO A 18 5.06 -31.25 20.05
N PHE A 19 4.40 -30.92 18.95
CA PHE A 19 4.45 -31.74 17.73
C PHE A 19 5.83 -31.70 17.07
N ILE A 20 6.41 -30.51 16.90
CA ILE A 20 7.73 -30.33 16.28
C ILE A 20 8.81 -30.95 17.17
N SER A 21 8.74 -30.73 18.48
CA SER A 21 9.65 -31.36 19.45
C SER A 21 9.63 -32.88 19.32
N SER A 22 8.44 -33.48 19.33
CA SER A 22 8.27 -34.93 19.24
C SER A 22 8.70 -35.48 17.89
N PHE A 23 8.48 -34.74 16.81
CA PHE A 23 8.96 -35.10 15.48
C PHE A 23 10.48 -35.10 15.41
N VAL A 24 11.16 -34.06 15.93
CA VAL A 24 12.63 -33.99 15.93
C VAL A 24 13.22 -35.11 16.78
N ILE A 25 12.67 -35.36 17.97
CA ILE A 25 13.11 -36.46 18.84
C ILE A 25 12.88 -37.81 18.16
N GLY A 26 11.69 -38.03 17.60
CA GLY A 26 11.38 -39.23 16.84
C GLY A 26 12.33 -39.42 15.65
N TRP A 27 12.63 -38.35 14.92
CA TRP A 27 13.54 -38.34 13.80
C TRP A 27 14.95 -38.75 14.22
N VAL A 28 15.46 -38.19 15.32
CA VAL A 28 16.77 -38.54 15.90
C VAL A 28 16.81 -40.01 16.33
N ILE A 29 15.72 -40.53 16.91
CA ILE A 29 15.64 -41.93 17.35
C ILE A 29 15.64 -42.89 16.15
N PHE A 30 14.82 -42.65 15.11
CA PHE A 30 14.77 -43.53 13.95
C PHE A 30 15.96 -43.39 13.00
N ASN A 31 16.58 -42.21 12.96
CA ASN A 31 17.78 -41.92 12.16
C ASN A 31 19.06 -41.90 13.02
N TYR A 32 19.06 -42.64 14.13
CA TYR A 32 20.20 -42.70 15.05
C TYR A 32 21.52 -43.12 14.38
N PRO A 33 21.58 -43.98 13.33
CA PRO A 33 22.86 -44.34 12.71
C PRO A 33 23.54 -43.12 12.07
N ILE A 34 22.76 -42.20 11.49
CA ILE A 34 23.27 -40.96 10.89
C ILE A 34 23.83 -40.05 11.99
N ILE A 35 23.11 -39.90 13.10
CA ILE A 35 23.54 -39.07 14.23
C ILE A 35 24.80 -39.64 14.89
N VAL A 36 24.83 -40.95 15.11
CA VAL A 36 26.00 -41.63 15.69
C VAL A 36 27.22 -41.51 14.78
N ALA A 37 27.05 -41.74 13.48
CA ALA A 37 28.11 -41.57 12.49
C ALA A 37 28.63 -40.12 12.45
N LEU A 38 27.75 -39.12 12.52
CA LEU A 38 28.15 -37.71 12.48
C LEU A 38 28.86 -37.23 13.75
N LEU A 39 28.43 -37.71 14.93
CA LEU A 39 28.95 -37.22 16.22
C LEU A 39 30.16 -38.02 16.73
N PHE A 40 30.21 -39.32 16.47
CA PHE A 40 31.17 -40.21 17.12
C PHE A 40 32.23 -40.81 16.18
N TYR A 41 31.98 -40.86 14.87
CA TYR A 41 32.92 -41.47 13.93
C TYR A 41 33.79 -40.43 13.23
N LYS A 42 35.07 -40.76 13.06
CA LYS A 42 35.94 -40.02 12.13
C LYS A 42 35.80 -40.57 10.73
N GLN A 43 36.06 -39.74 9.72
CA GLN A 43 35.96 -40.15 8.31
C GLN A 43 36.87 -41.35 7.97
N THR A 44 38.00 -41.52 8.67
CA THR A 44 38.90 -42.68 8.49
C THR A 44 38.30 -43.98 9.00
N GLU A 45 37.55 -43.94 10.10
CA GLU A 45 36.88 -45.10 10.70
C GLU A 45 35.68 -45.51 9.85
N LEU A 46 34.95 -44.51 9.32
CA LEU A 46 33.84 -44.73 8.38
C LEU A 46 34.24 -45.56 7.15
N LYS A 47 35.45 -45.31 6.63
CA LYS A 47 36.00 -46.04 5.48
C LYS A 47 36.31 -47.50 5.79
N VAL A 48 36.65 -47.81 7.04
CA VAL A 48 36.88 -49.20 7.48
C VAL A 48 35.57 -49.98 7.44
N ASP A 49 34.45 -49.33 7.79
CA ASP A 49 33.11 -49.91 7.75
C ASP A 49 32.50 -49.95 6.33
N GLY A 50 33.29 -49.62 5.30
CA GLY A 50 32.87 -49.68 3.89
C GLY A 50 32.18 -48.43 3.35
N TYR A 51 32.07 -47.36 4.15
CA TYR A 51 31.45 -46.11 3.72
C TYR A 51 32.51 -45.13 3.20
N THR A 52 32.35 -44.70 1.94
CA THR A 52 33.31 -43.79 1.29
C THR A 52 33.27 -42.36 1.84
N SER A 53 32.09 -41.93 2.32
CA SER A 53 31.84 -40.58 2.84
C SER A 53 30.61 -40.58 3.77
N TYR A 54 30.42 -39.50 4.54
CA TYR A 54 29.20 -39.30 5.34
C TYR A 54 27.92 -39.28 4.49
N LEU A 55 28.00 -38.77 3.26
CA LEU A 55 26.87 -38.78 2.33
C LEU A 55 26.46 -40.22 1.97
N ASN A 56 27.43 -41.12 1.82
CA ASN A 56 27.15 -42.52 1.52
C ASN A 56 26.41 -43.23 2.66
N ILE A 57 26.71 -42.91 3.93
CA ILE A 57 25.90 -43.39 5.08
C ILE A 57 24.49 -42.85 5.00
N ILE A 58 24.32 -41.55 4.74
CA ILE A 58 23.00 -40.94 4.66
C ILE A 58 22.17 -41.59 3.54
N GLU A 59 22.78 -41.82 2.38
CA GLU A 59 22.14 -42.51 1.25
C GLU A 59 21.78 -43.97 1.57
N ASN A 60 22.67 -44.73 2.22
CA ASN A 60 22.38 -46.10 2.61
C ASN A 60 21.33 -46.20 3.73
N CYS A 61 21.24 -45.19 4.60
CA CYS A 61 20.20 -45.10 5.63
C CYS A 61 18.92 -44.43 5.13
N ARG A 62 18.88 -43.96 3.88
CA ARG A 62 17.71 -43.29 3.27
C ARG A 62 16.64 -44.32 2.91
N ASN A 63 15.93 -44.78 3.93
CA ASN A 63 14.64 -45.42 3.74
C ASN A 63 13.56 -44.35 3.93
N ASP A 64 12.84 -44.00 2.86
CA ASP A 64 11.84 -42.92 2.86
C ASP A 64 10.80 -43.09 3.98
N ASN A 65 10.48 -44.34 4.36
CA ASN A 65 9.58 -44.63 5.47
C ASN A 65 10.19 -44.28 6.85
N ASN A 66 11.47 -44.57 7.06
CA ASN A 66 12.17 -44.30 8.33
C ASN A 66 12.52 -42.83 8.49
N MET A 67 12.74 -42.12 7.39
CA MET A 67 13.19 -40.74 7.41
C MET A 67 12.06 -39.76 7.72
N LEU A 68 10.83 -40.04 7.26
CA LEU A 68 9.72 -39.10 7.40
C LEU A 68 8.49 -39.72 8.08
N TRP A 69 8.02 -40.87 7.60
CA TRP A 69 6.73 -41.44 8.05
C TRP A 69 6.77 -41.95 9.49
N HIS A 70 7.83 -42.66 9.91
CA HIS A 70 7.95 -43.15 11.28
C HIS A 70 8.07 -42.02 12.33
N PRO A 71 8.95 -41.02 12.16
CA PRO A 71 8.99 -39.84 13.03
C PRO A 71 7.68 -39.06 13.08
N LEU A 72 7.00 -38.92 11.92
CA LEU A 72 5.71 -38.25 11.83
C LEU A 72 4.64 -39.01 12.61
N LEU A 73 4.56 -40.34 12.44
CA LEU A 73 3.61 -41.17 13.16
C LEU A 73 3.83 -41.11 14.67
N VAL A 74 5.09 -41.18 15.13
CA VAL A 74 5.43 -41.05 16.55
C VAL A 74 5.10 -39.65 17.07
N ALA A 75 5.34 -38.59 16.29
CA ALA A 75 4.96 -37.24 16.67
C ALA A 75 3.44 -37.08 16.85
N ILE A 76 2.65 -37.61 15.92
CA ILE A 76 1.19 -37.64 16.00
C ILE A 76 0.78 -38.42 17.25
N MET A 77 1.24 -39.67 17.39
CA MET A 77 0.92 -40.53 18.51
C MET A 77 1.27 -39.89 19.85
N TYR A 78 2.46 -39.31 19.99
CA TYR A 78 2.89 -38.65 21.22
C TYR A 78 2.05 -37.41 21.52
N THR A 79 1.80 -36.55 20.53
CA THR A 79 1.02 -35.31 20.70
C THR A 79 -0.42 -35.62 21.17
N PHE A 80 -1.02 -36.69 20.64
CA PHE A 80 -2.36 -37.11 21.06
C PHE A 80 -2.35 -37.93 22.35
N LEU A 81 -1.36 -38.80 22.59
CA LEU A 81 -1.33 -39.66 23.77
C LEU A 81 -0.95 -38.92 25.06
N VAL A 82 -0.04 -37.93 24.99
CA VAL A 82 0.42 -37.18 26.17
C VAL A 82 -0.71 -36.55 26.99
N PRO A 83 -1.72 -35.86 26.42
CA PRO A 83 -2.83 -35.33 27.21
C PRO A 83 -3.63 -36.44 27.91
N PHE A 84 -3.81 -37.59 27.26
CA PHE A 84 -4.47 -38.75 27.90
C PHE A 84 -3.64 -39.33 29.04
N PHE A 85 -2.32 -39.48 28.86
CA PHE A 85 -1.42 -39.91 29.94
C PHE A 85 -1.43 -38.93 31.12
N LYS A 86 -1.36 -37.62 30.86
CA LYS A 86 -1.44 -36.59 31.90
C LYS A 86 -2.78 -36.62 32.64
N SER A 87 -3.88 -36.80 31.91
CA SER A 87 -5.21 -36.96 32.51
C SER A 87 -5.28 -38.23 33.37
N GLY A 88 -4.78 -39.36 32.85
CA GLY A 88 -4.70 -40.62 33.57
C GLY A 88 -3.90 -40.52 34.86
N VAL A 89 -2.73 -39.87 34.83
CA VAL A 89 -1.91 -39.61 36.03
C VAL A 89 -2.66 -38.74 37.04
N ARG A 90 -3.40 -37.71 36.59
CA ARG A 90 -4.22 -36.89 37.50
C ARG A 90 -5.32 -37.70 38.15
N ILE A 91 -6.06 -38.48 37.37
CA ILE A 91 -7.14 -39.35 37.88
C ILE A 91 -6.56 -40.36 38.87
N PHE A 92 -5.44 -40.98 38.53
CA PHE A 92 -4.75 -41.92 39.41
C PHE A 92 -4.30 -41.27 40.73
N ASN A 93 -3.69 -40.09 40.67
CA ASN A 93 -3.28 -39.34 41.86
C ASN A 93 -4.48 -38.92 42.72
N SER A 94 -5.57 -38.43 42.11
CA SER A 94 -6.80 -38.09 42.83
C SER A 94 -7.44 -39.30 43.48
N TRP A 95 -7.46 -40.44 42.79
CA TRP A 95 -7.95 -41.70 43.33
C TRP A 95 -7.09 -42.19 44.51
N LEU A 96 -5.75 -42.08 44.39
CA LEU A 96 -4.82 -42.45 45.45
C LEU A 96 -5.00 -41.56 46.69
N LEU A 97 -5.14 -40.25 46.51
CA LEU A 97 -5.43 -39.31 47.60
C LEU A 97 -6.77 -39.63 48.27
N THR A 98 -7.84 -39.79 47.49
CA THR A 98 -9.18 -40.08 48.02
C THR A 98 -9.22 -41.42 48.76
N SER A 99 -8.50 -42.42 48.25
CA SER A 99 -8.39 -43.73 48.91
C SER A 99 -7.62 -43.62 50.23
N THR A 100 -6.53 -42.84 50.24
CA THR A 100 -5.74 -42.58 51.44
C THR A 100 -6.57 -41.82 52.48
N ASP A 101 -7.28 -40.78 52.08
CA ASP A 101 -8.15 -39.98 52.96
C ASP A 101 -9.31 -40.82 53.52
N GLY A 102 -9.89 -41.73 52.73
CA GLY A 102 -10.91 -42.65 53.20
C GLY A 102 -10.39 -43.63 54.27
N ILE A 103 -9.18 -44.15 54.07
CA ILE A 103 -8.50 -45.01 55.05
C ILE A 103 -8.17 -44.21 56.32
N VAL A 104 -7.55 -43.04 56.17
CA VAL A 104 -7.22 -42.15 57.30
C VAL A 104 -8.48 -41.75 58.05
N TYR A 105 -9.55 -41.34 57.38
CA TYR A 105 -10.82 -41.00 58.00
C TYR A 105 -11.43 -42.18 58.77
N SER A 106 -11.38 -43.39 58.21
CA SER A 106 -11.85 -44.61 58.89
C SER A 106 -11.02 -44.94 60.14
N MET A 107 -9.71 -44.72 60.11
CA MET A 107 -8.81 -44.90 61.26
C MET A 107 -8.96 -43.79 62.31
N THR A 108 -9.32 -42.58 61.88
CA THR A 108 -9.44 -41.40 62.75
C THR A 108 -10.81 -41.30 63.42
N LYS A 109 -11.86 -41.94 62.87
CA LYS A 109 -13.22 -41.95 63.44
C LYS A 109 -13.29 -42.41 64.90
N ASN A 110 -12.32 -43.20 65.36
CA ASN A 110 -12.23 -43.71 66.74
C ASN A 110 -11.18 -43.00 67.62
N LYS A 111 -10.46 -41.99 67.09
CA LYS A 111 -9.57 -41.15 67.90
C LYS A 111 -10.28 -39.86 68.27
N VAL A 112 -10.36 -39.58 69.57
CA VAL A 112 -10.75 -38.27 70.10
C VAL A 112 -9.81 -37.23 69.48
N VAL A 113 -10.34 -36.36 68.63
CA VAL A 113 -9.60 -35.29 67.97
C VAL A 113 -8.98 -34.43 69.07
N SER A 114 -7.66 -34.28 69.06
CA SER A 114 -6.99 -33.44 70.06
C SER A 114 -7.45 -31.98 69.89
N VAL A 115 -7.65 -31.29 71.00
CA VAL A 115 -8.02 -29.86 71.02
C VAL A 115 -7.05 -29.04 70.17
N GLU A 116 -5.77 -29.42 70.16
CA GLU A 116 -4.71 -28.78 69.39
C GLU A 116 -4.86 -28.92 67.87
N LEU A 117 -5.41 -30.03 67.37
CA LEU A 117 -5.74 -30.17 65.95
C LEU A 117 -6.92 -29.26 65.59
N HIS A 118 -7.92 -29.18 66.47
CA HIS A 118 -9.09 -28.34 66.25
C HIS A 118 -8.71 -26.84 66.23
N THR A 119 -7.84 -26.40 67.15
CA THR A 119 -7.35 -25.02 67.16
C THR A 119 -6.53 -24.70 65.91
N LYS A 120 -5.66 -25.62 65.48
CA LYS A 120 -4.90 -25.45 64.24
C LYS A 120 -5.80 -25.34 63.01
N VAL A 121 -6.73 -26.27 62.82
CA VAL A 121 -7.68 -26.24 61.70
C VAL A 121 -8.52 -24.97 61.72
N SER A 122 -8.97 -24.53 62.90
CA SER A 122 -9.74 -23.28 63.03
C SER A 122 -8.91 -22.06 62.64
N SER A 123 -7.63 -22.02 63.02
CA SER A 123 -6.69 -20.95 62.63
C SER A 123 -6.46 -20.94 61.11
N ASP A 124 -6.20 -22.10 60.51
CA ASP A 124 -6.01 -22.23 59.06
C ASP A 124 -7.26 -21.79 58.30
N LEU A 125 -8.45 -22.14 58.80
CA LEU A 125 -9.73 -21.76 58.21
C LEU A 125 -9.93 -20.24 58.28
N GLU A 126 -9.58 -19.59 59.39
CA GLU A 126 -9.67 -18.14 59.51
C GLU A 126 -8.66 -17.43 58.59
N GLU A 127 -7.46 -17.97 58.42
CA GLU A 127 -6.47 -17.44 57.46
C GLU A 127 -6.96 -17.55 56.01
N VAL A 128 -7.52 -18.71 55.63
CA VAL A 128 -8.10 -18.91 54.29
C VAL A 128 -9.28 -17.97 54.07
N LYS A 129 -10.15 -17.79 55.08
CA LYS A 129 -11.29 -16.88 55.02
C LYS A 129 -10.84 -15.43 54.86
N SER A 130 -9.82 -15.00 55.60
CA SER A 130 -9.23 -13.67 55.49
C SER A 130 -8.68 -13.42 54.07
N ARG A 131 -7.92 -14.36 53.52
CA ARG A 131 -7.43 -14.31 52.13
C ARG A 131 -8.57 -14.24 51.11
N TYR A 132 -9.65 -14.98 51.34
CA TYR A 132 -10.79 -14.98 50.45
C TYR A 132 -11.52 -13.62 50.46
N VAL A 133 -11.71 -13.02 51.63
CA VAL A 133 -12.28 -11.66 51.77
C VAL A 133 -11.40 -10.63 51.08
N GLU A 134 -10.09 -10.71 51.23
CA GLU A 134 -9.15 -9.82 50.52
C GLU A 134 -9.25 -9.98 49.00
N SER A 135 -9.35 -11.23 48.51
CA SER A 135 -9.52 -11.51 47.08
C SER A 135 -10.82 -10.93 46.53
N ILE A 136 -11.93 -11.06 47.26
CA ILE A 136 -13.23 -10.48 46.88
C ILE A 136 -13.13 -8.94 46.83
N ALA A 137 -12.48 -8.33 47.83
CA ALA A 137 -12.29 -6.88 47.85
C ALA A 137 -11.48 -6.40 46.64
N LYS A 138 -10.40 -7.11 46.26
CA LYS A 138 -9.61 -6.81 45.06
C LYS A 138 -10.44 -6.99 43.78
N GLU A 139 -11.23 -8.05 43.69
CA GLU A 139 -12.11 -8.29 42.54
C GLU A 139 -13.14 -7.16 42.37
N SER A 140 -13.73 -6.66 43.46
CA SER A 140 -14.62 -5.50 43.42
C SER A 140 -13.92 -4.27 42.84
N VAL A 141 -12.70 -3.97 43.29
CA VAL A 141 -11.91 -2.83 42.78
C VAL A 141 -11.61 -3.00 41.30
N TYR A 142 -11.22 -4.20 40.85
CA TYR A 142 -10.98 -4.45 39.43
C TYR A 142 -12.24 -4.32 38.59
N LYS A 143 -13.39 -4.74 39.12
CA LYS A 143 -14.68 -4.57 38.45
C LYS A 143 -15.02 -3.09 38.29
N ASP A 144 -14.85 -2.29 39.35
CA ASP A 144 -15.10 -0.85 39.32
C ASP A 144 -14.17 -0.15 38.32
N GLN A 145 -12.88 -0.49 38.32
CA GLN A 145 -11.91 0.01 37.35
C GLN A 145 -12.30 -0.36 35.91
N ASN A 146 -12.74 -1.60 35.69
CA ASN A 146 -13.16 -2.04 34.36
C ASN A 146 -14.41 -1.28 33.89
N THR A 147 -15.39 -1.04 34.78
CA THR A 147 -16.56 -0.22 34.44
C THR A 147 -16.18 1.23 34.13
N ALA A 148 -15.23 1.82 34.87
CA ALA A 148 -14.74 3.17 34.59
C ALA A 148 -13.99 3.25 33.25
N LEU A 149 -13.20 2.22 32.91
CA LEU A 149 -12.52 2.14 31.61
C LEU A 149 -13.51 2.00 30.45
N LEU A 150 -14.56 1.19 30.61
CA LEU A 150 -15.62 1.06 29.61
C LEU A 150 -16.34 2.40 29.38
N SER A 151 -16.71 3.10 30.45
CA SER A 151 -17.30 4.44 30.35
C SER A 151 -16.39 5.41 29.59
N ARG A 152 -15.07 5.36 29.85
CA ARG A 152 -14.10 6.21 29.16
C ARG A 152 -13.96 5.87 27.68
N ILE A 153 -14.07 4.59 27.31
CA ILE A 153 -14.09 4.15 25.91
C ILE A 153 -15.33 4.71 25.21
N ASP A 154 -16.49 4.67 25.86
CA ASP A 154 -17.73 5.22 25.31
C ASP A 154 -17.64 6.75 25.10
N ASP A 155 -17.08 7.48 26.07
CA ASP A 155 -16.83 8.92 25.95
C ASP A 155 -15.87 9.25 24.79
N LEU A 156 -14.79 8.48 24.65
CA LEU A 156 -13.83 8.66 23.55
C LEU A 156 -14.45 8.36 22.18
N ASN A 157 -15.30 7.34 22.09
CA ASN A 157 -16.03 7.02 20.87
C ASN A 157 -17.03 8.13 20.50
N ALA A 158 -17.74 8.68 21.49
CA ALA A 158 -18.65 9.81 21.28
C ALA A 158 -17.88 11.04 20.77
N LEU A 159 -16.74 11.36 21.39
CA LEU A 159 -15.87 12.46 20.96
C LEU A 159 -15.31 12.24 19.55
N GLN A 160 -14.88 11.02 19.24
CA GLN A 160 -14.38 10.66 17.91
C GLN A 160 -15.47 10.85 16.85
N ASN A 161 -16.70 10.39 17.12
CA ASN A 161 -17.83 10.57 16.21
C ASN A 161 -18.16 12.04 16.00
N GLU A 162 -18.10 12.86 17.05
CA GLU A 162 -18.29 14.31 16.95
C GLU A 162 -17.21 14.97 16.07
N ILE A 163 -15.94 14.61 16.28
CA ILE A 163 -14.80 15.13 15.49
C ILE A 163 -14.96 14.75 14.02
N VAL A 164 -15.28 13.47 13.73
CA VAL A 164 -15.49 12.99 12.36
C VAL A 164 -16.66 13.73 11.71
N SER A 165 -17.76 13.93 12.42
CA SER A 165 -18.90 14.69 11.91
C SER A 165 -18.54 16.14 11.58
N LYS A 166 -17.77 16.81 12.44
CA LYS A 166 -17.31 18.18 12.20
C LYS A 166 -16.34 18.24 11.01
N LEU A 167 -15.43 17.29 10.91
CA LEU A 167 -14.47 17.22 9.81
C LEU A 167 -15.17 17.00 8.47
N ASN A 168 -16.17 16.12 8.42
CA ASN A 168 -16.95 15.88 7.21
C ASN A 168 -17.75 17.13 6.80
N ALA A 169 -18.38 17.81 7.77
CA ALA A 169 -19.10 19.05 7.49
C ALA A 169 -18.18 20.17 6.97
N ASP A 170 -16.98 20.31 7.54
CA ASP A 170 -15.98 21.28 7.06
C ASP A 170 -15.48 20.91 5.65
N HIS A 171 -15.22 19.62 5.40
CA HIS A 171 -14.81 19.13 4.09
C HIS A 171 -15.87 19.38 3.03
N ASP A 172 -17.15 19.13 3.34
CA ASP A 172 -18.28 19.41 2.43
C ASP A 172 -18.40 20.91 2.12
N ASN A 173 -18.18 21.77 3.12
CA ASN A 173 -18.19 23.22 2.93
C ASN A 173 -17.02 23.68 2.06
N GLN A 174 -15.81 23.15 2.28
CA GLN A 174 -14.65 23.43 1.44
C GLN A 174 -14.87 22.96 0.00
N LEU A 175 -15.45 21.78 -0.20
CA LEU A 175 -15.75 21.24 -1.52
C LEU A 175 -16.75 22.13 -2.26
N LYS A 176 -17.81 22.59 -1.58
CA LYS A 176 -18.77 23.55 -2.15
C LYS A 176 -18.11 24.87 -2.55
N ALA A 177 -17.25 25.43 -1.69
CA ALA A 177 -16.54 26.67 -2.01
C ALA A 177 -15.62 26.51 -3.24
N ILE A 178 -14.90 25.39 -3.34
CA ILE A 178 -14.04 25.09 -4.51
C ILE A 178 -14.89 24.90 -5.78
N LEU A 179 -16.07 24.28 -5.68
CA LEU A 179 -16.97 24.11 -6.81
C LEU A 179 -17.52 25.45 -7.30
N GLU A 180 -17.96 26.32 -6.39
CA GLU A 180 -18.43 27.68 -6.70
C GLU A 180 -17.33 28.55 -7.31
N GLU A 181 -16.11 28.47 -6.78
CA GLU A 181 -14.93 29.16 -7.34
C GLU A 181 -14.62 28.67 -8.76
N ASN A 182 -14.62 27.36 -8.98
CA ASN A 182 -14.38 26.79 -10.30
C ASN A 182 -15.48 27.13 -11.31
N GLU A 183 -16.75 27.14 -10.88
CA GLU A 183 -17.86 27.55 -11.75
C GLU A 183 -17.69 29.01 -12.18
N THR A 184 -17.30 29.89 -11.25
CA THR A 184 -17.02 31.29 -11.54
C THR A 184 -15.84 31.44 -12.50
N ARG A 185 -14.76 30.69 -12.27
CA ARG A 185 -13.58 30.70 -13.15
C ARG A 185 -13.91 30.22 -14.56
N VAL A 186 -14.73 29.17 -14.69
CA VAL A 186 -15.20 28.67 -16.00
C VAL A 186 -16.05 29.72 -16.71
N LYS A 187 -16.98 30.38 -16.01
CA LYS A 187 -17.80 31.46 -16.59
C LYS A 187 -16.92 32.60 -17.12
N ASN A 188 -15.93 33.04 -16.35
CA ASN A 188 -15.01 34.09 -16.77
C ASN A 188 -14.19 33.67 -18.01
N LEU A 189 -13.66 32.45 -18.03
CA LEU A 189 -12.92 31.92 -19.19
C LEU A 189 -13.78 31.82 -20.44
N VAL A 190 -15.04 31.42 -20.32
CA VAL A 190 -15.99 31.36 -21.44
C VAL A 190 -16.27 32.76 -21.98
N GLU A 191 -16.47 33.75 -21.10
CA GLU A 191 -16.72 35.12 -21.50
C GLU A 191 -15.49 35.76 -22.16
N ASP A 192 -14.29 35.57 -21.59
CA ASP A 192 -13.03 36.00 -22.19
C ASP A 192 -12.83 35.39 -23.58
N HIS A 193 -13.15 34.11 -23.73
CA HIS A 193 -13.09 33.43 -25.03
C HIS A 193 -14.09 34.03 -26.03
N ARG A 194 -15.33 34.31 -25.61
CA ARG A 194 -16.37 34.95 -26.43
C ARG A 194 -15.92 36.34 -26.91
N ILE A 195 -15.34 37.15 -26.03
CA ILE A 195 -14.80 38.47 -26.36
C ILE A 195 -13.64 38.34 -27.36
N SER A 196 -12.71 37.40 -27.14
CA SER A 196 -11.59 37.13 -28.04
C SER A 196 -12.04 36.70 -29.44
N GLN A 197 -13.05 35.83 -29.53
CA GLN A 197 -13.67 35.45 -30.81
C GLN A 197 -14.29 36.66 -31.51
N SER A 198 -15.10 37.46 -30.80
CA SER A 198 -15.72 38.68 -31.35
C SER A 198 -14.67 39.66 -31.89
N ASN A 199 -13.58 39.87 -31.15
CA ASN A 199 -12.48 40.73 -31.57
C ASN A 199 -11.75 40.18 -32.82
N THR A 200 -11.58 38.85 -32.89
CA THR A 200 -10.97 38.20 -34.06
C THR A 200 -11.87 38.34 -35.29
N SER A 201 -13.16 38.09 -35.17
CA SER A 201 -14.13 38.30 -36.25
C SER A 201 -14.17 39.76 -36.72
N ALA A 202 -14.13 40.73 -35.80
CA ALA A 202 -14.07 42.14 -36.14
C ALA A 202 -12.77 42.50 -36.91
N ARG A 203 -11.62 41.93 -36.52
CA ARG A 203 -10.34 42.10 -37.23
C ARG A 203 -10.35 41.46 -38.63
N LEU A 204 -10.97 40.30 -38.77
CA LEU A 204 -11.13 39.65 -40.08
C LEU A 204 -12.00 40.50 -41.00
N PHE A 205 -13.14 40.98 -40.49
CA PHE A 205 -14.03 41.86 -41.24
C PHE A 205 -13.33 43.16 -41.68
N THR A 206 -12.58 43.82 -40.79
CA THR A 206 -11.84 45.03 -41.17
C THR A 206 -10.75 44.72 -42.21
N SER A 207 -10.06 43.60 -42.08
CA SER A 207 -9.10 43.12 -43.08
C SER A 207 -9.76 42.90 -44.46
N GLU A 208 -10.92 42.24 -44.51
CA GLU A 208 -11.69 42.03 -45.74
C GLU A 208 -12.15 43.37 -46.36
N THR A 209 -12.63 44.31 -45.54
CA THR A 209 -13.03 45.64 -46.05
C THR A 209 -11.83 46.44 -46.58
N ASN A 210 -10.66 46.30 -45.98
CA ASN A 210 -9.45 46.95 -46.48
C ASN A 210 -8.95 46.30 -47.77
N GLN A 211 -9.03 44.96 -47.87
CA GLN A 211 -8.68 44.23 -49.08
C GLN A 211 -9.59 44.62 -50.25
N THR A 212 -10.92 44.65 -50.04
CA THR A 212 -11.88 45.07 -51.08
C THR A 212 -11.67 46.52 -51.52
N LYS A 213 -11.35 47.43 -50.60
CA LYS A 213 -10.96 48.81 -50.95
C LYS A 213 -9.69 48.87 -51.78
N ALA A 214 -8.65 48.14 -51.39
CA ALA A 214 -7.39 48.08 -52.14
C ALA A 214 -7.60 47.50 -53.55
N GLU A 215 -8.44 46.47 -53.68
CA GLU A 215 -8.83 45.91 -54.99
C GLU A 215 -9.59 46.92 -55.85
N GLU A 216 -10.48 47.72 -55.25
CA GLU A 216 -11.22 48.78 -55.95
C GLU A 216 -10.29 49.93 -56.40
N GLU A 217 -9.36 50.37 -55.54
CA GLU A 217 -8.35 51.36 -55.88
C GLU A 217 -7.43 50.87 -56.99
N LEU A 218 -6.97 49.62 -56.92
CA LEU A 218 -6.20 49.00 -57.99
C LEU A 218 -6.99 48.94 -59.30
N ARG A 219 -8.30 48.67 -59.25
CA ARG A 219 -9.18 48.70 -60.43
C ARG A 219 -9.30 50.10 -61.01
N LYS A 220 -9.48 51.13 -60.17
CA LYS A 220 -9.53 52.54 -60.60
C LYS A 220 -8.19 52.97 -61.23
N PHE A 221 -7.08 52.62 -60.60
CA PHE A 221 -5.75 52.88 -61.12
C PHE A 221 -5.52 52.22 -62.47
N LYS A 222 -5.84 50.91 -62.60
CA LYS A 222 -5.76 50.19 -63.89
C LYS A 222 -6.60 50.85 -64.98
N ALA A 223 -7.80 51.35 -64.65
CA ALA A 223 -8.65 52.07 -65.60
C ALA A 223 -8.03 53.40 -66.05
N LEU A 224 -7.47 54.18 -65.12
CA LEU A 224 -6.77 55.44 -65.43
C LEU A 224 -5.53 55.21 -66.30
N VAL A 225 -4.70 54.22 -65.97
CA VAL A 225 -3.53 53.84 -66.78
C VAL A 225 -3.97 53.44 -68.19
N LYS A 226 -5.02 52.62 -68.30
CA LYS A 226 -5.58 52.22 -69.61
C LYS A 226 -6.07 53.42 -70.41
N GLN A 227 -6.75 54.38 -69.77
CA GLN A 227 -7.21 55.61 -70.41
C GLN A 227 -6.04 56.50 -70.88
N GLY A 228 -5.04 56.73 -70.02
CA GLY A 228 -3.85 57.49 -70.39
C GLY A 228 -3.06 56.86 -71.54
N LEU A 229 -3.01 55.52 -71.62
CA LEU A 229 -2.43 54.81 -72.76
C LEU A 229 -3.24 55.03 -74.05
N TYR A 230 -4.57 55.04 -74.00
CA TYR A 230 -5.41 55.37 -75.16
C TYR A 230 -5.21 56.81 -75.63
N ASP A 231 -5.14 57.78 -74.71
CA ASP A 231 -4.92 59.19 -75.05
C ASP A 231 -3.54 59.40 -75.70
N LEU A 232 -2.50 58.68 -75.22
CA LEU A 232 -1.17 58.67 -75.84
C LEU A 232 -1.18 58.02 -77.22
N ALA A 233 -1.86 56.87 -77.38
CA ALA A 233 -1.98 56.22 -78.68
C ALA A 233 -2.73 57.11 -79.69
N GLY A 234 -3.69 57.94 -79.24
CA GLY A 234 -4.37 58.94 -80.06
C GLY A 234 -3.49 60.13 -80.49
N LEU A 235 -2.41 60.41 -79.75
CA LEU A 235 -1.43 61.47 -80.03
C LEU A 235 -0.24 61.00 -80.88
N ALA A 236 -0.17 59.71 -81.21
CA ALA A 236 0.83 59.18 -82.12
C ALA A 236 0.54 59.65 -83.56
N VAL A 237 1.01 60.85 -83.89
CA VAL A 237 1.04 61.34 -85.27
C VAL A 237 2.17 60.59 -85.98
N TYR A 238 1.79 59.64 -86.83
CA TYR A 238 2.71 58.99 -87.75
C TYR A 238 3.02 59.94 -88.90
N ASN A 239 4.30 60.11 -89.20
CA ASN A 239 4.70 60.74 -90.45
C ASN A 239 4.34 59.82 -91.64
N SER A 240 4.25 60.38 -92.84
CA SER A 240 3.85 59.67 -94.07
C SER A 240 4.75 58.49 -94.48
N ASP A 241 5.92 58.36 -93.84
CA ASP A 241 6.93 57.31 -93.99
C ASP A 241 6.83 56.21 -92.90
N GLY A 242 5.83 56.27 -92.02
CA GLY A 242 5.55 55.25 -91.01
C GLY A 242 6.46 55.30 -89.77
N THR A 243 7.31 56.32 -89.65
CA THR A 243 8.17 56.53 -88.47
C THR A 243 7.47 57.43 -87.44
N MET A 244 7.59 57.09 -86.14
CA MET A 244 7.08 57.94 -85.06
C MET A 244 7.95 59.19 -84.92
N THR A 245 7.32 60.35 -84.68
CA THR A 245 8.03 61.60 -84.47
C THR A 245 8.97 61.53 -83.24
N PRO A 246 10.21 62.07 -83.31
CA PRO A 246 11.17 62.01 -82.20
C PRO A 246 10.67 62.64 -80.90
N GLU A 247 9.75 63.60 -80.98
CA GLU A 247 9.12 64.25 -79.83
C GLU A 247 8.20 63.31 -79.04
N PHE A 248 7.56 62.34 -79.71
CA PHE A 248 6.68 61.36 -79.08
C PHE A 248 7.47 60.35 -78.25
N VAL A 249 8.61 59.88 -78.77
CA VAL A 249 9.51 58.93 -78.08
C VAL A 249 10.07 59.50 -76.77
N GLY A 250 10.38 60.81 -76.74
CA GLY A 250 10.84 61.50 -75.54
C GLY A 250 9.77 61.60 -74.46
N ARG A 251 8.51 61.88 -74.83
CA ARG A 251 7.39 61.97 -73.88
C ARG A 251 7.00 60.59 -73.32
N THR A 252 6.97 59.55 -74.15
CA THR A 252 6.68 58.18 -73.70
C THR A 252 7.77 57.64 -72.78
N SER A 253 9.04 57.93 -73.06
CA SER A 253 10.17 57.49 -72.22
C SER A 253 10.14 58.15 -70.85
N LYS A 254 9.88 59.47 -70.79
CA LYS A 254 9.74 60.20 -69.53
C LYS A 254 8.57 59.67 -68.70
N MET A 255 7.41 59.44 -69.33
CA MET A 255 6.24 58.92 -68.62
C MET A 255 6.43 57.47 -68.15
N LEU A 256 7.10 56.60 -68.92
CA LEU A 256 7.46 55.27 -68.46
C LEU A 256 8.41 55.33 -67.26
N LYS A 257 9.36 56.26 -67.26
CA LYS A 257 10.26 56.48 -66.13
C LYS A 257 9.50 56.96 -64.89
N ASP A 258 8.62 57.95 -65.05
CA ASP A 258 7.79 58.48 -63.96
C ASP A 258 6.82 57.42 -63.40
N LEU A 259 6.25 56.56 -64.26
CA LEU A 259 5.44 55.41 -63.84
C LEU A 259 6.25 54.33 -63.12
N THR A 260 7.50 54.11 -63.53
CA THR A 260 8.40 53.16 -62.88
C THR A 260 8.85 53.68 -61.51
N GLU A 261 9.08 54.98 -61.38
CA GLU A 261 9.40 55.63 -60.11
C GLU A 261 8.18 55.65 -59.15
N LEU A 262 6.96 55.84 -59.66
CA LEU A 262 5.73 55.70 -58.89
C LEU A 262 5.46 54.25 -58.45
N SER A 263 5.73 53.26 -59.29
CA SER A 263 5.62 51.83 -58.93
C SER A 263 6.61 51.40 -57.85
N ASN A 264 7.78 52.04 -57.78
CA ASN A 264 8.83 51.72 -56.82
C ASN A 264 8.78 52.61 -55.56
N GLY A 265 7.83 53.55 -55.50
CA GLY A 265 7.84 54.67 -54.57
C GLY A 265 6.50 54.97 -53.90
N GLN A 266 5.73 53.97 -53.47
CA GLN A 266 4.75 54.12 -52.38
C GLN A 266 4.64 52.81 -51.59
N THR A 267 5.20 52.84 -50.38
CA THR A 267 5.11 51.90 -49.23
C THR A 267 5.49 50.44 -49.46
#